data_AF-U6RRC1-F1
#
_entry.id   AF-U6RRC1-F1
#
_cell.length_a   1.000
_cell.length_b   1.000
_cell.length_c   1.000
_cell.angle_alpha   90.00
_cell.angle_beta   90.00
_cell.angle_gamma   90.00
#
_symmetry.space_group_name_H-M   'P 1'
#
loop_
_entity.id
_entity.type
_entity.pdbx_description
1 polymer ?
#
loop_
_entity_poly.entity_id
_entity_poly.type
_entity_poly.pdbx_seq_one_letter_code
_entity_poly.pdbx_strand_id
1 'polypeptide(L)'
;MAILTYKCNIAKEKRPKWLKLLICVLANAQRCDYEGTRDDFDHLKYSLDRYLDQLRLGQTLTSRVTTEIIEDSGNTVLIVKRNGTPLLSVYIKQ
;
A
#
# COMPACT_ATOMS: atom_id res chain seq x y z
N MET A 1 -13.48 14.72 -4.33
CA MET A 1 -12.48 13.79 -4.86
C MET A 1 -11.27 13.81 -3.97
N ALA A 2 -10.95 12.66 -3.40
CA ALA A 2 -9.78 12.44 -2.57
C ALA A 2 -8.60 11.95 -3.40
N ILE A 3 -7.39 12.34 -2.99
CA ILE A 3 -6.13 11.98 -3.63
C ILE A 3 -5.49 10.84 -2.86
N LEU A 4 -5.14 9.77 -3.57
CA LEU A 4 -4.30 8.72 -3.01
C LEU A 4 -2.85 9.23 -2.90
N THR A 5 -2.28 9.16 -1.70
CA THR A 5 -0.88 9.50 -1.44
C THR A 5 -0.23 8.39 -0.60
N TYR A 6 1.10 8.32 -0.60
CA TYR A 6 1.80 7.34 0.23
C TYR A 6 3.09 7.90 0.83
N LYS A 7 3.48 7.37 1.98
CA LYS A 7 4.76 7.64 2.64
C LYS A 7 5.52 6.32 2.80
N CYS A 8 6.77 6.30 2.35
CA CYS A 8 7.65 5.12 2.43
C CYS A 8 8.83 5.41 3.35
N ASN A 9 9.05 4.55 4.34
CA ASN A 9 10.12 4.69 5.33
C ASN A 9 11.49 4.23 4.81
N ILE A 10 11.57 3.71 3.58
CA ILE A 10 12.81 3.27 2.94
C ILE A 10 13.24 4.30 1.88
N ALA A 11 14.49 4.77 2.01
CA ALA A 11 15.14 5.66 1.05
C ALA A 11 15.11 5.05 -0.37
N LYS A 12 14.89 5.90 -1.40
CA LYS A 12 14.54 5.48 -2.77
C LYS A 12 15.52 4.46 -3.36
N GLU A 13 16.80 4.66 -3.10
CA GLU A 13 17.92 3.86 -3.55
C GLU A 13 18.02 2.49 -2.84
N LYS A 14 17.52 2.38 -1.60
CA LYS A 14 17.53 1.14 -0.80
C LYS A 14 16.26 0.29 -0.99
N ARG A 15 15.32 0.72 -1.84
CA ARG A 15 14.05 0.01 -2.01
C ARG A 15 14.26 -1.33 -2.74
N PRO A 16 13.83 -2.47 -2.16
CA PRO A 16 13.89 -3.76 -2.84
C PRO A 16 12.97 -3.77 -4.07
N LYS A 17 13.24 -4.70 -5.01
CA LYS A 17 12.51 -4.80 -6.29
C LYS A 17 10.99 -4.88 -6.10
N TRP A 18 10.51 -5.74 -5.20
CA TRP A 18 9.07 -5.89 -4.91
C TRP A 18 8.42 -4.58 -4.45
N LEU A 19 9.14 -3.75 -3.69
CA LEU A 19 8.63 -2.48 -3.19
C LEU A 19 8.56 -1.43 -4.30
N LYS A 20 9.55 -1.42 -5.21
CA LYS A 20 9.51 -0.56 -6.40
C LYS A 20 8.29 -0.91 -7.27
N LEU A 21 8.05 -2.19 -7.47
CA LEU A 21 6.89 -2.72 -8.18
C LEU A 21 5.57 -2.32 -7.51
N LEU A 22 5.47 -2.48 -6.19
CA LEU A 22 4.30 -2.05 -5.42
C LEU A 22 4.05 -0.53 -5.55
N ILE A 23 5.10 0.29 -5.51
CA ILE A 23 5.01 1.74 -5.70
C ILE A 23 4.52 2.08 -7.12
N CYS A 24 4.94 1.35 -8.15
CA CYS A 24 4.42 1.53 -9.49
C CYS A 24 2.92 1.20 -9.58
N VAL A 25 2.46 0.15 -8.89
CA VAL A 25 1.03 -0.17 -8.77
C VAL A 25 0.27 0.96 -8.08
N LEU A 26 0.81 1.50 -6.98
CA LEU A 26 0.19 2.65 -6.30
C LEU A 26 0.16 3.88 -7.19
N ALA A 27 1.21 4.17 -7.95
CA ALA A 27 1.22 5.28 -8.90
C ALA A 27 0.14 5.15 -10.00
N ASN A 28 -0.17 3.92 -10.43
CA ASN A 28 -1.31 3.68 -11.30
C ASN A 28 -2.64 3.87 -10.55
N ALA A 29 -2.74 3.40 -9.31
CA ALA A 29 -3.91 3.57 -8.47
C ALA A 29 -4.19 5.06 -8.14
N GLN A 30 -3.18 5.92 -8.10
CA GLN A 30 -3.33 7.38 -7.95
C GLN A 30 -4.11 8.05 -9.09
N ARG A 31 -4.28 7.37 -10.23
CA ARG A 31 -5.07 7.85 -11.37
C ARG A 31 -6.55 7.50 -11.27
N CYS A 32 -6.95 6.74 -10.26
CA CYS A 32 -8.34 6.42 -9.99
C CYS A 32 -8.99 7.51 -9.13
N ASP A 33 -10.30 7.62 -9.24
CA ASP A 33 -11.10 8.51 -8.43
C ASP A 33 -11.44 7.82 -7.10
N TYR A 34 -11.24 8.55 -6.00
CA TYR A 34 -11.59 8.09 -4.65
C TYR A 34 -12.46 9.12 -3.94
N GLU A 35 -13.30 8.62 -3.04
CA GLU A 35 -14.10 9.46 -2.14
C GLU A 35 -13.49 9.55 -0.73
N GLY A 36 -12.48 8.72 -0.42
CA GLY A 36 -11.86 8.63 0.90
C GLY A 36 -12.68 7.79 1.88
N THR A 37 -13.56 6.95 1.34
CA THR A 37 -14.46 6.08 2.12
C THR A 37 -13.73 4.84 2.62
N ARG A 38 -14.29 4.16 3.62
CA ARG A 38 -13.77 2.87 4.08
C ARG A 38 -13.70 1.84 2.94
N ASP A 39 -14.71 1.83 2.07
CA ASP A 39 -14.77 0.95 0.91
C ASP A 39 -13.60 1.18 -0.06
N ASP A 40 -13.18 2.43 -0.26
CA ASP A 40 -11.98 2.75 -1.06
C ASP A 40 -10.73 2.08 -0.48
N PHE A 41 -10.57 2.10 0.85
CA PHE A 41 -9.45 1.44 1.52
C PHE A 41 -9.55 -0.07 1.45
N ASP A 42 -10.73 -0.66 1.61
CA ASP A 42 -10.93 -2.11 1.53
C ASP A 42 -10.69 -2.64 0.10
N HIS A 43 -11.15 -1.93 -0.94
CA HIS A 43 -10.86 -2.25 -2.33
C HIS A 43 -9.37 -2.14 -2.66
N LEU A 44 -8.71 -1.07 -2.19
CA LEU A 44 -7.28 -0.88 -2.39
C LEU A 44 -6.50 -1.98 -1.66
N LYS A 45 -6.88 -2.32 -0.42
CA LYS A 45 -6.27 -3.39 0.37
C LYS A 45 -6.38 -4.73 -0.36
N TYR A 46 -7.57 -5.10 -0.81
CA TYR A 46 -7.80 -6.34 -1.56
C TYR A 46 -6.89 -6.41 -2.80
N SER A 47 -6.80 -5.32 -3.56
CA SER A 47 -5.96 -5.24 -4.76
C SER A 47 -4.47 -5.38 -4.43
N LEU A 48 -4.01 -4.73 -3.37
CA LEU A 48 -2.61 -4.82 -2.94
C LEU A 48 -2.27 -6.19 -2.38
N ASP A 49 -3.16 -6.83 -1.61
CA ASP A 49 -2.95 -8.18 -1.10
C ASP A 49 -2.80 -9.19 -2.23
N ARG A 50 -3.70 -9.13 -3.23
CA ARG A 50 -3.59 -9.97 -4.43
C ARG A 50 -2.28 -9.75 -5.18
N TYR A 51 -1.84 -8.50 -5.29
CA TYR A 51 -0.56 -8.19 -5.94
C TYR A 51 0.64 -8.72 -5.15
N LEU A 52 0.62 -8.61 -3.82
CA LEU A 52 1.66 -9.16 -2.96
C LEU A 52 1.73 -10.70 -3.06
N ASP A 53 0.58 -11.37 -3.16
CA ASP A 53 0.54 -12.81 -3.37
C ASP A 53 1.11 -13.21 -4.75
N GLN A 54 0.82 -12.46 -5.81
CA GLN A 54 1.46 -12.67 -7.12
C GLN A 54 2.99 -12.51 -7.04
N LEU A 55 3.49 -11.48 -6.34
CA LEU A 55 4.92 -11.28 -6.14
C LEU A 55 5.56 -12.40 -5.31
N ARG A 56 4.82 -12.99 -4.37
CA ARG A 56 5.26 -14.13 -3.58
C ARG A 56 5.34 -15.40 -4.43
N LEU A 57 4.32 -15.68 -5.24
CA LEU A 57 4.31 -16.81 -6.19
C LEU A 57 5.45 -16.71 -7.21
N GLY A 58 5.71 -15.49 -7.72
CA GLY A 58 6.84 -15.20 -8.61
C GLY A 58 8.20 -15.07 -7.91
N GLN A 59 8.32 -15.49 -6.64
CA GLN A 59 9.54 -15.45 -5.81
C GLN A 59 10.24 -14.08 -5.71
N THR A 60 9.58 -12.99 -6.11
CA THR A 60 10.11 -11.62 -6.03
C THR A 60 9.96 -11.05 -4.61
N LEU A 61 8.97 -11.56 -3.87
CA LEU A 61 8.73 -11.25 -2.46
C LEU A 61 8.95 -12.50 -1.60
N THR A 62 10.07 -12.55 -0.90
CA THR A 62 10.42 -13.68 -0.01
C THR A 62 10.16 -13.39 1.47
N SER A 63 10.13 -12.11 1.86
CA SER A 63 9.81 -11.71 3.24
C SER A 63 8.31 -11.71 3.51
N ARG A 64 7.92 -11.88 4.78
CA ARG A 64 6.54 -11.70 5.22
C ARG A 64 6.16 -10.23 5.07
N VAL A 65 5.26 -9.94 4.14
CA VAL A 65 4.64 -8.62 3.97
C VAL A 65 3.15 -8.77 4.13
N THR A 66 2.57 -7.88 4.91
CA THR A 66 1.13 -7.86 5.25
C THR A 66 0.60 -6.44 5.09
N THR A 67 -0.70 -6.32 4.85
CA THR A 67 -1.41 -5.03 4.85
C THR A 67 -2.44 -4.98 5.97
N GLU A 68 -2.68 -3.79 6.50
CA GLU A 68 -3.63 -3.55 7.59
C GLU A 68 -4.23 -2.16 7.44
N ILE A 69 -5.54 -2.04 7.62
CA ILE A 69 -6.19 -0.74 7.69
C ILE A 69 -6.29 -0.37 9.17
N ILE A 70 -5.75 0.80 9.51
CA ILE A 70 -5.83 1.38 10.84
C ILE A 70 -6.71 2.62 10.76
N GLU A 71 -7.59 2.78 11.74
CA GLU A 71 -8.38 3.98 11.96
C GLU A 71 -7.92 4.61 13.26
N ASP A 72 -7.46 5.85 13.20
CA ASP A 72 -7.11 6.63 14.38
C ASP A 72 -7.66 8.04 14.25
N SER A 73 -8.48 8.44 15.24
CA SER A 73 -8.97 9.81 15.41
C SER A 73 -9.56 10.41 14.13
N GLY A 74 -10.39 9.62 13.41
CA GLY A 74 -11.05 10.04 12.17
C GLY A 74 -10.18 9.96 10.90
N ASN A 75 -8.95 9.45 11.00
CA ASN A 75 -8.09 9.19 9.84
C ASN A 75 -7.98 7.68 9.60
N THR A 76 -8.33 7.26 8.39
CA THR A 76 -8.09 5.90 7.91
C THR A 76 -6.76 5.85 7.15
N VAL A 77 -5.95 4.83 7.43
CA VAL A 77 -4.66 4.61 6.76
C VAL A 77 -4.48 3.13 6.47
N LEU A 78 -4.03 2.82 5.25
CA LEU A 78 -3.62 1.48 4.88
C LEU A 78 -2.11 1.32 5.05
N ILE A 79 -1.68 0.47 5.96
CA ILE A 79 -0.27 0.24 6.29
C ILE A 79 0.20 -1.07 5.66
N VAL A 80 1.32 -1.00 4.95
CA VAL A 80 2.09 -2.17 4.51
C VAL A 80 3.24 -2.39 5.50
N LYS A 81 3.25 -3.56 6.12
CA LYS A 81 4.28 -3.99 7.09
C LYS A 81 5.17 -5.06 6.48
N ARG A 82 6.48 -4.99 6.73
CA ARG A 82 7.44 -6.07 6.42
C ARG A 82 7.95 -6.64 7.72
N ASN A 83 7.73 -7.94 7.94
CA ASN A 83 8.07 -8.65 9.18
C ASN A 83 7.53 -7.93 10.43
N GLY A 84 6.32 -7.39 10.36
CA GLY A 84 5.68 -6.64 11.46
C GLY A 84 6.02 -5.15 11.51
N THR A 85 7.08 -4.70 10.83
CA THR A 85 7.50 -3.28 10.85
C THR A 85 6.80 -2.48 9.76
N PRO A 86 6.13 -1.34 10.10
CA PRO A 86 5.54 -0.43 9.12
C PRO A 86 6.59 0.13 8.15
N LEU A 87 6.32 -0.03 6.86
CA LEU A 87 7.24 0.33 5.80
C LEU A 87 6.63 1.36 4.84
N LEU A 88 5.34 1.19 4.54
CA LEU A 88 4.58 2.07 3.66
C LEU A 88 3.24 2.39 4.32
N SER A 89 2.87 3.66 4.31
CA SER A 89 1.54 4.13 4.71
C SER A 89 0.87 4.74 3.50
N VAL A 90 -0.34 4.32 3.19
CA VAL A 90 -1.15 4.81 2.08
C VAL A 90 -2.37 5.54 2.65
N TYR A 91 -2.61 6.74 2.13
CA TYR A 91 -3.65 7.64 2.56
C TYR A 91 -4.54 7.98 1.37
N ILE A 92 -5.82 8.20 1.62
CA ILE A 92 -6.78 8.72 0.65
C ILE A 92 -7.40 9.94 1.34
N LYS A 93 -7.02 11.14 0.90
CA LYS A 93 -7.38 12.41 1.57
C LYS A 93 -7.83 13.45 0.56
N GLN A 94 -8.80 14.27 0.94
CA GLN A 94 -9.21 15.44 0.15
C GLN A 94 -8.11 16.51 0.11
#